data_AF-A0A8X7MXH2-F1
#
_entry.id   AF-A0A8X7MXH2-F1
#
_cell.length_a   1.000
_cell.length_b   1.000
_cell.length_c   1.000
_cell.angle_alpha   90.00
_cell.angle_beta   90.00
_cell.angle_gamma   90.00
#
_symmetry.space_group_name_H-M   'P 1'
#
loop_
_entity.id
_entity.type
_entity.pdbx_description
1 polymer ?
#
loop_
_entity_poly.entity_id
_entity_poly.type
_entity_poly.pdbx_seq_one_letter_code
_entity_poly.pdbx_strand_id
1 'polypeptide(L)'
;MANQPVTEPGAADGDNEDETVPPSWHACRSNVLAADERAAKAASGPCDITGIMRLCCRHNVPLVFCDIDTPGERHHYAVALLKHLTNAVLNLERVGVLYDIGCRFPAKRNVKTLFSVTTTWAVSVFHVFGHSYQCQVLYSPCRIAGFGWSDGEGMERI
;
A
#
# COMPACT_ATOMS: atom_id res chain seq x y z
N MET A 1 8.14 5.93 68.10
CA MET A 1 7.71 4.92 67.11
C MET A 1 6.77 5.60 66.14
N ALA A 2 7.23 5.84 64.90
CA ALA A 2 6.37 6.19 63.78
C ALA A 2 6.84 5.32 62.61
N ASN A 3 6.06 4.29 62.29
CA ASN A 3 6.35 3.34 61.22
C ASN A 3 6.26 4.05 59.87
N GLN A 4 7.33 3.97 59.07
CA GLN A 4 7.29 4.28 57.65
C GLN A 4 6.55 3.16 56.89
N PRO A 5 5.79 3.46 55.84
CA PRO A 5 5.08 2.46 55.06
C PRO A 5 6.04 1.66 54.17
N VAL A 6 5.83 0.34 54.15
CA VAL A 6 6.52 -0.61 53.26
C VAL A 6 5.99 -0.41 51.85
N THR A 7 6.85 -0.04 50.91
CA THR A 7 6.56 -0.05 49.47
C THR A 7 6.83 -1.46 48.93
N GLU A 8 5.81 -2.12 48.40
CA GLU A 8 5.94 -3.38 47.66
C GLU A 8 6.49 -3.15 46.23
N PRO A 9 7.20 -4.14 45.65
CA PRO A 9 7.92 -3.99 44.40
C PRO A 9 6.97 -3.99 43.18
N GLY A 10 7.36 -3.20 42.17
CA GLY A 10 6.56 -2.84 41.02
C GLY A 10 5.95 -4.00 40.23
N ALA A 11 4.68 -3.83 39.89
CA ALA A 11 4.11 -4.47 38.72
C ALA A 11 4.79 -3.84 37.50
N ALA A 12 5.65 -4.62 36.84
CA ALA A 12 6.01 -4.34 35.46
C ALA A 12 4.72 -4.53 34.65
N ASP A 13 4.06 -3.42 34.31
CA ASP A 13 3.07 -3.41 33.26
C ASP A 13 3.80 -3.80 31.98
N GLY A 14 3.72 -5.10 31.67
CA GLY A 14 4.16 -5.62 30.40
C GLY A 14 3.31 -4.97 29.32
N ASP A 15 3.90 -3.99 28.65
CA ASP A 15 3.40 -3.44 27.39
C ASP A 15 3.29 -4.59 26.38
N ASN A 16 2.14 -5.28 26.39
CA ASN A 16 1.69 -6.05 25.25
C ASN A 16 1.27 -5.04 24.18
N GLU A 17 2.27 -4.44 23.53
CA GLU A 17 2.05 -3.76 22.27
C GLU A 17 1.56 -4.81 21.28
N ASP A 18 0.30 -4.68 20.85
CA ASP A 18 -0.25 -5.42 19.73
C ASP A 18 0.61 -5.12 18.49
N GLU A 19 1.57 -6.02 18.19
CA GLU A 19 2.55 -5.93 17.11
C GLU A 19 1.94 -5.84 15.70
N THR A 20 0.60 -5.83 15.59
CA THR A 20 -0.12 -5.61 14.33
C THR A 20 -0.31 -4.13 13.99
N VAL A 21 -0.08 -3.21 14.94
CA VAL A 21 -0.19 -1.78 14.71
C VAL A 21 1.15 -1.25 14.18
N PRO A 22 1.23 -0.83 12.89
CA PRO A 22 2.45 -0.24 12.39
C PRO A 22 2.75 1.03 13.18
N PRO A 23 4.03 1.35 13.45
CA PRO A 23 4.38 2.49 14.27
C PRO A 23 3.76 3.76 13.68
N SER A 24 3.38 4.71 14.54
CA SER A 24 2.49 5.84 14.21
C SER A 24 2.93 6.67 12.98
N TRP A 25 4.22 6.67 12.65
CA TRP A 25 4.78 7.33 11.47
C TRP A 25 4.46 6.62 10.14
N HIS A 26 4.12 5.33 10.17
CA HIS A 26 3.61 4.55 9.04
C HIS A 26 2.07 4.59 8.91
N ALA A 27 1.36 5.09 9.93
CA ALA A 27 -0.10 5.12 9.93
C ALA A 27 -0.62 6.25 9.02
N CYS A 28 -0.91 5.93 7.76
CA CYS A 28 -1.59 6.84 6.84
C CYS A 28 -3.07 7.00 7.22
N ARG A 29 -3.45 8.19 7.69
CA ARG A 29 -4.85 8.63 7.73
C ARG A 29 -5.15 9.37 6.43
N SER A 30 -5.74 8.66 5.46
CA SER A 30 -6.17 9.30 4.21
C SER A 30 -7.43 10.12 4.49
N ASN A 31 -7.45 11.35 4.00
CA ASN A 31 -8.64 12.21 4.04
C ASN A 31 -9.58 11.91 2.87
N VAL A 32 -9.08 11.14 1.89
CA VAL A 32 -9.83 10.59 0.77
C VAL A 32 -9.96 9.08 0.98
N LEU A 33 -11.17 8.55 0.77
CA LEU A 33 -11.37 7.11 0.73
C LEU A 33 -10.90 6.62 -0.65
N ALA A 34 -9.80 5.86 -0.68
CA ALA A 34 -9.58 4.91 -1.77
C ALA A 34 -10.71 3.86 -1.74
N ALA A 35 -10.96 3.20 -2.88
CA ALA A 35 -12.06 2.25 -3.06
C ALA A 35 -12.35 1.39 -1.80
N ASP A 36 -13.62 1.30 -1.42
CA ASP A 36 -14.02 0.62 -0.18
C ASP A 36 -13.89 -0.91 -0.33
N GLU A 37 -12.88 -1.49 0.32
CA GLU A 37 -12.67 -2.94 0.35
C GLU A 37 -13.84 -3.72 0.97
N ARG A 38 -14.70 -3.05 1.74
CA ARG A 38 -15.90 -3.61 2.36
C ARG A 38 -17.17 -3.37 1.55
N ALA A 39 -17.07 -2.69 0.41
CA ALA A 39 -18.21 -2.50 -0.47
C ALA A 39 -18.76 -3.85 -0.92
N ALA A 40 -20.08 -3.97 -0.92
CA ALA A 40 -20.75 -5.15 -1.44
C ALA A 40 -20.40 -5.35 -2.93
N LYS A 41 -20.35 -6.61 -3.36
CA LYS A 41 -20.14 -6.93 -4.78
C LYS A 41 -21.25 -6.27 -5.60
N ALA A 42 -20.88 -5.39 -6.52
CA ALA A 42 -21.85 -4.67 -7.35
C ALA A 42 -22.66 -5.60 -8.28
N ALA A 43 -22.13 -6.79 -8.56
CA ALA A 43 -22.72 -7.78 -9.44
C ALA A 43 -23.17 -9.04 -8.66
N SER A 44 -24.29 -9.61 -9.06
CA SER A 44 -25.07 -10.59 -8.28
C SER A 44 -24.63 -12.05 -8.44
N GLY A 45 -23.84 -12.36 -9.47
CA GLY A 45 -23.35 -13.71 -9.76
C GLY A 45 -22.01 -14.04 -9.08
N PRO A 46 -21.78 -15.31 -8.73
CA PRO A 46 -20.56 -15.73 -8.04
C PRO A 46 -19.28 -15.46 -8.83
N CYS A 47 -19.34 -15.43 -10.17
CA CYS A 47 -18.20 -15.18 -11.06
C CYS A 47 -18.31 -13.84 -11.82
N ASP A 48 -19.23 -12.97 -11.43
CA ASP A 48 -19.40 -11.70 -12.14
C ASP A 48 -18.18 -10.81 -11.93
N ILE A 49 -17.69 -10.26 -13.03
CA ILE A 49 -16.60 -9.29 -13.06
C ILE A 49 -17.18 -7.93 -12.67
N THR A 50 -16.69 -7.37 -11.56
CA THR A 50 -17.11 -6.06 -11.03
C THR A 50 -16.21 -4.90 -11.43
N GLY A 51 -15.04 -5.20 -11.99
CA GLY A 51 -14.08 -4.20 -12.42
C GLY A 51 -12.86 -4.82 -13.06
N ILE A 52 -11.93 -3.98 -13.48
CA ILE A 52 -10.65 -4.40 -14.07
C ILE A 52 -9.55 -3.67 -13.32
N MET A 53 -8.65 -4.42 -12.71
CA MET A 53 -7.39 -3.89 -12.19
C MET A 53 -6.35 -3.91 -13.29
N ARG A 54 -5.53 -2.87 -13.38
CA ARG A 54 -4.61 -2.67 -14.50
C ARG A 54 -3.23 -2.25 -14.00
N LEU A 55 -2.21 -2.58 -14.78
CA LEU A 55 -0.85 -2.12 -14.58
C LEU A 55 -0.32 -1.54 -15.89
N CYS A 56 0.19 -0.31 -15.86
CA CYS A 56 0.89 0.32 -16.98
C CYS A 56 2.35 0.62 -16.66
N CYS A 57 3.15 0.77 -17.72
CA CYS A 57 4.47 1.36 -17.59
C CYS A 57 4.37 2.89 -17.40
N ARG A 58 5.51 3.50 -17.07
CA ARG A 58 5.68 4.96 -16.95
C ARG A 58 5.30 5.77 -18.21
N HIS A 59 5.15 5.14 -19.37
CA HIS A 59 4.73 5.78 -20.62
C HIS A 59 3.22 5.70 -20.84
N ASN A 60 2.44 5.33 -19.82
CA ASN A 60 0.99 5.13 -19.91
C ASN A 60 0.58 4.08 -20.95
N VAL A 61 1.43 3.06 -21.14
CA VAL A 61 1.09 1.89 -21.96
C VAL A 61 0.66 0.76 -21.03
N PRO A 62 -0.56 0.22 -21.15
CA PRO A 62 -1.01 -0.93 -20.38
C PRO A 62 -0.12 -2.15 -20.65
N LEU A 63 0.23 -2.87 -19.60
CA LEU A 63 1.05 -4.08 -19.67
C LEU A 63 0.24 -5.31 -19.29
N VAL A 64 -0.55 -5.22 -18.21
CA VAL A 64 -1.28 -6.36 -17.63
C VAL A 64 -2.64 -5.90 -17.13
N PHE A 65 -3.66 -6.73 -17.37
CA PHE A 65 -5.02 -6.56 -16.88
C PHE A 65 -5.41 -7.75 -16.00
N CYS A 66 -6.22 -7.52 -14.99
CA CYS A 66 -6.76 -8.54 -14.11
C CYS A 66 -8.23 -8.22 -13.84
N ASP A 67 -9.11 -9.21 -14.03
CA ASP A 67 -10.51 -9.06 -13.68
C ASP A 67 -10.69 -9.01 -12.15
N ILE A 68 -11.58 -8.15 -11.69
CA ILE A 68 -11.98 -8.05 -10.28
C ILE A 68 -13.28 -8.83 -10.12
N ASP A 69 -13.16 -10.06 -9.64
CA ASP A 69 -14.26 -10.99 -9.39
C ASP A 69 -14.69 -11.05 -7.91
N THR A 70 -13.92 -10.40 -7.02
CA THR A 70 -14.22 -10.31 -5.59
C THR A 70 -14.81 -8.92 -5.22
N PRO A 71 -15.51 -8.81 -4.07
CA PRO A 71 -16.01 -7.52 -3.61
C PRO A 71 -14.88 -6.52 -3.32
N GLY A 72 -14.93 -5.38 -3.98
CA GLY A 72 -14.02 -4.24 -3.80
C GLY A 72 -12.67 -4.41 -4.51
N GLU A 73 -12.00 -3.28 -4.75
CA GLU A 73 -10.59 -3.30 -5.16
C GLU A 73 -9.73 -3.62 -3.95
N ARG A 74 -9.12 -4.80 -3.94
CA ARG A 74 -8.26 -5.26 -2.84
C ARG A 74 -6.79 -5.23 -3.24
N HIS A 75 -5.92 -5.02 -2.25
CA HIS A 75 -4.46 -5.01 -2.45
C HIS A 75 -3.89 -6.24 -3.16
N HIS A 76 -4.55 -7.40 -3.09
CA HIS A 76 -4.05 -8.63 -3.70
C HIS A 76 -4.03 -8.56 -5.23
N TYR A 77 -4.89 -7.76 -5.85
CA TYR A 77 -4.87 -7.54 -7.30
C TYR A 77 -3.60 -6.79 -7.73
N ALA A 78 -3.23 -5.73 -7.01
CA ALA A 78 -1.97 -5.01 -7.24
C ALA A 78 -0.75 -5.93 -7.06
N VAL A 79 -0.76 -6.79 -6.04
CA VAL A 79 0.30 -7.80 -5.83
C VAL A 79 0.35 -8.81 -6.97
N ALA A 80 -0.80 -9.30 -7.45
CA ALA A 80 -0.87 -10.27 -8.54
C ALA A 80 -0.32 -9.70 -9.85
N LEU A 81 -0.70 -8.47 -10.20
CA LEU A 81 -0.19 -7.75 -11.38
C LEU A 81 1.32 -7.54 -11.30
N LEU A 82 1.82 -7.09 -10.15
CA LEU A 82 3.24 -6.86 -9.98
C LEU A 82 4.04 -8.17 -10.03
N LYS A 83 3.55 -9.25 -9.42
CA LYS A 83 4.17 -10.59 -9.54
C LYS A 83 4.23 -11.06 -10.98
N HIS A 84 3.15 -10.85 -11.75
CA HIS A 84 3.13 -11.21 -13.16
C HIS A 84 4.23 -10.45 -13.93
N LEU A 85 4.34 -9.14 -13.72
CA LEU A 85 5.38 -8.31 -14.33
C LEU A 85 6.80 -8.76 -13.95
N THR A 86 7.07 -8.95 -12.66
CA THR A 86 8.41 -9.29 -12.17
C THR A 86 8.85 -10.68 -12.60
N ASN A 87 7.92 -11.60 -12.84
CA ASN A 87 8.21 -12.93 -13.36
C ASN A 87 8.42 -12.93 -14.89
N ALA A 88 7.77 -12.01 -15.61
CA ALA A 88 7.88 -11.90 -17.06
C ALA A 88 9.16 -11.18 -17.52
N VAL A 89 9.65 -10.21 -16.74
CA VAL A 89 10.84 -9.43 -17.08
C VAL A 89 12.09 -10.04 -16.44
N LEU A 90 12.89 -10.74 -17.25
CA LEU A 90 14.19 -11.28 -16.81
C LEU A 90 15.16 -10.14 -16.46
N ASN A 91 15.96 -10.32 -15.41
CA ASN A 91 16.97 -9.36 -14.93
C ASN A 91 16.41 -8.02 -14.43
N LEU A 92 15.13 -7.96 -14.04
CA LEU A 92 14.58 -6.79 -13.38
C LEU A 92 15.11 -6.73 -11.93
N GLU A 93 16.01 -5.81 -11.62
CA GLU A 93 16.56 -5.69 -10.26
C GLU A 93 15.70 -4.77 -9.37
N ARG A 94 15.13 -3.71 -9.95
CA ARG A 94 14.41 -2.64 -9.25
C ARG A 94 13.14 -2.24 -9.97
N VAL A 95 12.08 -2.00 -9.21
CA VAL A 95 10.81 -1.47 -9.72
C VAL A 95 10.26 -0.39 -8.78
N GLY A 96 9.85 0.74 -9.36
CA GLY A 96 9.09 1.77 -8.68
C GLY A 96 7.60 1.59 -8.97
N VAL A 97 6.76 1.60 -7.93
CA VAL A 97 5.33 1.39 -8.02
C VAL A 97 4.61 2.64 -7.54
N LEU A 98 3.80 3.23 -8.43
CA LEU A 98 2.84 4.27 -8.10
C LEU A 98 1.48 3.61 -7.93
N TYR A 99 0.94 3.69 -6.72
CA TYR A 99 -0.37 3.15 -6.38
C TYR A 99 -1.03 4.05 -5.35
N ASP A 100 -2.33 4.29 -5.48
CA ASP A 100 -3.12 5.20 -4.65
C ASP A 100 -2.87 4.99 -3.15
N ILE A 101 -2.78 3.74 -2.73
CA ILE A 101 -2.50 3.35 -1.34
C ILE A 101 -1.14 2.67 -1.17
N GLY A 102 -0.19 2.98 -2.05
CA GLY A 102 1.19 2.47 -2.00
C GLY A 102 1.88 2.71 -0.65
N CYS A 103 1.54 3.79 0.04
CA CYS A 103 2.02 4.10 1.39
C CYS A 103 1.71 3.03 2.46
N ARG A 104 0.71 2.15 2.21
CA ARG A 104 0.32 1.07 3.14
C ARG A 104 1.17 -0.19 3.00
N PHE A 105 1.95 -0.33 1.91
CA PHE A 105 2.72 -1.54 1.64
C PHE A 105 3.99 -1.66 2.49
N PRO A 106 4.82 -0.61 2.66
CA PRO A 106 6.08 -0.74 3.43
C PRO A 106 5.89 -1.19 4.87
N ALA A 107 4.76 -0.86 5.48
CA ALA A 107 4.40 -1.24 6.84
C ALA A 107 4.04 -2.73 7.00
N LYS A 108 3.72 -3.43 5.90
CA LYS A 108 3.33 -4.84 5.95
C LYS A 108 4.57 -5.74 5.98
N ARG A 109 4.70 -6.54 7.04
CA ARG A 109 5.87 -7.41 7.34
C ARG A 109 6.39 -8.22 6.14
N ASN A 110 5.48 -8.74 5.31
CA ASN A 110 5.85 -9.67 4.24
C ASN A 110 6.06 -9.00 2.88
N VAL A 111 5.86 -7.69 2.73
CA VAL A 111 5.91 -7.06 1.40
C VAL A 111 7.29 -7.18 0.73
N LYS A 112 8.37 -7.10 1.52
CA LYS A 112 9.73 -7.24 1.00
C LYS A 112 10.04 -8.64 0.45
N THR A 113 9.33 -9.67 0.91
CA THR A 113 9.51 -11.05 0.45
C THR A 113 8.51 -11.46 -0.63
N LEU A 114 7.55 -10.60 -0.98
CA LEU A 114 6.56 -10.89 -2.03
C LEU A 114 7.14 -10.88 -3.44
N PHE A 115 8.23 -10.14 -3.65
CA PHE A 115 8.84 -9.90 -4.96
C PHE A 115 10.33 -10.25 -4.91
N SER A 116 10.84 -10.85 -5.98
CA SER A 116 12.27 -11.10 -6.16
C SER A 116 13.07 -9.82 -6.48
N VAL A 117 12.38 -8.71 -6.71
CA VAL A 117 12.94 -7.44 -7.14
C VAL A 117 12.83 -6.40 -6.02
N THR A 118 13.80 -5.50 -5.97
CA THR A 118 13.75 -4.39 -5.01
C THR A 118 12.62 -3.43 -5.42
N THR A 119 11.58 -3.37 -4.59
CA THR A 119 10.35 -2.62 -4.88
C THR A 119 10.31 -1.34 -4.05
N THR A 120 10.14 -0.20 -4.71
CA THR A 120 9.93 1.11 -4.07
C THR A 120 8.49 1.55 -4.26
N TRP A 121 7.82 1.91 -3.17
CA TRP A 121 6.42 2.32 -3.17
C TRP A 121 6.29 3.84 -3.09
N ALA A 122 5.42 4.39 -3.92
CA ALA A 122 5.02 5.79 -3.91
C ALA A 122 3.51 5.89 -4.18
N VAL A 123 2.94 7.05 -3.92
CA VAL A 123 1.54 7.39 -4.22
C VAL A 123 1.53 8.38 -5.37
N SER A 124 0.63 8.24 -6.34
CA SER A 124 0.52 9.17 -7.47
C SER A 124 0.39 10.63 -7.01
N VAL A 125 0.85 11.56 -7.86
CA VAL A 125 1.01 12.98 -7.50
C VAL A 125 -0.31 13.59 -7.06
N PHE A 126 -1.44 13.25 -7.70
CA PHE A 126 -2.74 13.77 -7.29
C PHE A 126 -3.20 13.16 -5.96
N HIS A 127 -3.09 11.83 -5.83
CA HIS A 127 -3.60 11.10 -4.67
C HIS A 127 -2.82 11.38 -3.40
N VAL A 128 -1.50 11.65 -3.49
CA VAL A 128 -0.67 11.88 -2.31
C VAL A 128 -1.13 13.12 -1.52
N PHE A 129 -1.72 14.12 -2.18
CA PHE A 129 -2.29 15.29 -1.51
C PHE A 129 -3.57 14.96 -0.73
N GLY A 130 -4.29 13.89 -1.11
CA GLY A 130 -5.42 13.36 -0.34
C GLY A 130 -5.01 12.57 0.91
N HIS A 131 -3.71 12.29 1.07
CA HIS A 131 -3.16 11.59 2.21
C HIS A 131 -2.65 12.56 3.29
N SER A 132 -2.30 12.00 4.46
CA SER A 132 -1.71 12.77 5.55
C SER A 132 -0.42 13.48 5.12
N TYR A 133 -0.07 14.57 5.81
CA TYR A 133 1.16 15.33 5.55
C TYR A 133 2.41 14.44 5.51
N GLN A 134 2.50 13.43 6.38
CA GLN A 134 3.59 12.48 6.38
C GLN A 134 3.70 11.71 5.05
N CYS A 135 2.57 11.33 4.45
CA CYS A 135 2.59 10.65 3.15
C CYS A 135 3.05 11.58 2.03
N GLN A 136 2.69 12.87 2.08
CA GLN A 136 3.16 13.86 1.12
C GLN A 136 4.69 14.02 1.17
N VAL A 137 5.29 13.91 2.34
CA VAL A 137 6.75 14.01 2.51
C VAL A 137 7.45 12.71 2.11
N LEU A 138 6.92 11.55 2.52
CA LEU A 138 7.59 10.25 2.41
C LEU A 138 7.28 9.49 1.11
N TYR A 139 6.09 9.64 0.56
CA TYR A 139 5.58 8.83 -0.56
C TYR A 139 5.30 9.62 -1.84
N SER A 140 5.62 10.92 -1.87
CA SER A 140 5.52 11.71 -3.10
C SER A 140 6.60 11.28 -4.12
N PRO A 141 6.23 10.97 -5.37
CA PRO A 141 7.19 10.59 -6.40
C PRO A 141 8.20 11.69 -6.70
N CYS A 142 7.81 12.96 -6.54
CA CYS A 142 8.71 14.10 -6.70
C CYS A 142 9.81 14.14 -5.63
N ARG A 143 9.66 13.39 -4.52
CA ARG A 143 10.61 13.32 -3.42
C ARG A 143 11.37 11.99 -3.36
N ILE A 144 11.00 11.01 -4.18
CA ILE A 144 11.64 9.69 -4.21
C ILE A 144 12.47 9.56 -5.49
N ALA A 145 13.76 9.29 -5.31
CA ALA A 145 14.66 9.07 -6.44
C ALA A 145 14.20 7.89 -7.30
N GLY A 146 14.24 8.06 -8.62
CA GLY A 146 13.89 7.03 -9.61
C GLY A 146 12.52 7.21 -10.27
N PHE A 147 11.59 7.96 -9.69
CA PHE A 147 10.27 8.22 -10.31
C PHE A 147 10.27 9.36 -11.32
N GLY A 148 11.25 10.27 -11.25
CA GLY A 148 11.33 11.43 -12.14
C GLY A 148 10.08 12.30 -12.02
N TRP A 149 9.48 12.66 -13.16
CA TRP A 149 8.26 13.47 -13.26
C TRP A 149 7.01 12.61 -13.56
N SER A 150 7.02 11.34 -13.17
CA SER A 150 5.88 10.46 -13.37
C SER A 150 4.74 10.87 -12.44
N ASP A 151 3.55 11.14 -13.00
CA ASP A 151 2.38 11.53 -12.22
C ASP A 151 1.68 10.32 -11.57
N GLY A 152 1.76 9.15 -12.19
CA GLY A 152 1.12 7.92 -11.71
C GLY A 152 -0.35 7.78 -12.10
N GLU A 153 -0.85 8.64 -12.98
CA GLU A 153 -2.26 8.73 -13.39
C GLU A 153 -2.52 7.98 -14.71
N GLY A 154 -1.65 7.03 -15.07
CA GLY A 154 -1.72 6.33 -16.36
C GLY A 154 -2.99 5.51 -16.53
N MET A 155 -3.53 4.97 -15.43
CA MET A 155 -4.71 4.10 -15.46
C MET A 155 -6.04 4.85 -15.50
N GLU A 156 -6.05 6.13 -15.12
CA GLU A 156 -7.22 7.00 -15.24
C GLU A 156 -7.43 7.53 -16.67
N ARG A 157 -6.46 7.33 -17.57
CA ARG A 157 -6.46 7.88 -18.93
C ARG A 157 -6.80 6.88 -20.03
N ILE A 158 -7.01 5.62 -19.67
CA ILE A 158 -7.12 4.48 -20.61
C ILE A 158 -8.46 3.79 -20.43
#